data_AF-A0A5N6VPD5-F1
#
_entry.id   AF-A0A5N6VPD5-F1
#
_cell.length_a   1.000
_cell.length_b   1.000
_cell.length_c   1.000
_cell.angle_alpha   90.00
_cell.angle_beta   90.00
_cell.angle_gamma   90.00
#
_symmetry.space_group_name_H-M   'P 1'
#
loop_
_entity.id
_entity.type
_entity.pdbx_description
1 polymer ?
#
loop_
_entity_poly.entity_id
_entity_poly.type
_entity_poly.pdbx_seq_one_letter_code
_entity_poly.pdbx_strand_id
1 'polypeptide(L)'
;MAEMSEIRILDNSTIHGLLIYLSKAETVQFRQVVERTPFTSNTGIGTKITVEPAPGPDGKKDPFHGVIVLGDGKGNPKGLLSSEEVTGYRTSMNVMIPFSWRKHVGDIIIFGSGMQALWHTRLILMLRGAEVRSITYVSPVRDQAKQLIATVSAENSVRWKANCSFEFIDNNSPDFHQKLELRLRNIN
;
A
#
# COMPACT_ATOMS: atom_id res chain seq x y z
N MET A 1 7.77 -34.38 -25.99
CA MET A 1 7.51 -32.99 -26.44
C MET A 1 7.27 -32.19 -25.17
N ALA A 2 8.21 -31.32 -24.78
CA ALA A 2 8.06 -30.54 -23.55
C ALA A 2 6.96 -29.49 -23.76
N GLU A 3 5.92 -29.52 -22.94
CA GLU A 3 4.89 -28.49 -22.90
C GLU A 3 5.59 -27.16 -22.58
N MET A 4 5.61 -26.21 -23.52
CA MET A 4 6.17 -24.89 -23.25
C MET A 4 5.29 -24.21 -22.22
N SER A 5 5.73 -24.16 -20.96
CA SER A 5 4.99 -23.45 -19.93
C SER A 5 4.98 -21.96 -20.27
N GLU A 6 3.80 -21.41 -20.54
CA GLU A 6 3.61 -20.00 -20.86
C GLU A 6 4.05 -19.11 -19.67
N ILE A 7 5.01 -18.22 -19.92
CA ILE A 7 5.45 -17.23 -18.93
C ILE A 7 4.45 -16.09 -18.95
N ARG A 8 3.84 -15.78 -17.80
CA ARG A 8 2.89 -14.66 -17.68
C ARG A 8 3.60 -13.36 -17.36
N ILE A 9 3.22 -12.29 -18.05
CA ILE A 9 3.77 -10.94 -17.83
C ILE A 9 2.61 -10.03 -17.39
N LEU A 10 2.71 -9.46 -16.20
CA LEU A 10 1.73 -8.49 -15.70
C LEU A 10 2.39 -7.14 -15.50
N ASP A 11 1.84 -6.12 -16.16
CA ASP A 11 2.25 -4.74 -15.98
C ASP A 11 1.68 -4.15 -14.68
N ASN A 12 2.12 -2.94 -14.37
CA ASN A 12 1.72 -2.27 -13.13
C ASN A 12 0.21 -1.99 -13.07
N SER A 13 -0.40 -1.66 -14.21
CA SER A 13 -1.84 -1.35 -14.28
C SER A 13 -2.72 -2.59 -14.05
N THR A 14 -2.33 -3.73 -14.63
CA THR A 14 -3.01 -5.01 -14.41
C THR A 14 -2.89 -5.45 -12.96
N ILE A 15 -1.69 -5.33 -12.37
CA ILE A 15 -1.46 -5.66 -10.96
C ILE A 15 -2.29 -4.76 -10.04
N HIS A 16 -2.31 -3.45 -10.29
CA HIS A 16 -3.16 -2.52 -9.56
C HIS A 16 -4.62 -2.96 -9.58
N GLY A 17 -5.14 -3.30 -10.77
CA GLY A 17 -6.49 -3.84 -10.94
C GLY A 17 -6.71 -5.09 -10.10
N LEU A 18 -5.81 -6.08 -10.15
CA LEU A 18 -5.96 -7.29 -9.34
C LEU A 18 -6.00 -6.98 -7.83
N LEU A 19 -5.09 -6.13 -7.34
CA LEU A 19 -4.94 -5.85 -5.91
C LEU A 19 -6.08 -5.00 -5.34
N ILE A 20 -6.56 -3.98 -6.07
CA ILE A 20 -7.62 -3.09 -5.58
C ILE A 20 -9.00 -3.76 -5.56
N TYR A 21 -9.19 -4.83 -6.33
CA TYR A 21 -10.43 -5.59 -6.40
C TYR A 21 -10.45 -6.84 -5.51
N LEU A 22 -9.37 -7.12 -4.75
CA LEU A 22 -9.40 -8.18 -3.75
C LEU A 22 -10.56 -7.97 -2.78
N SER A 23 -11.28 -9.04 -2.48
CA SER A 23 -12.28 -9.04 -1.41
C SER A 23 -11.60 -8.92 -0.05
N LYS A 24 -12.41 -8.60 0.98
CA LYS A 24 -11.93 -8.61 2.36
C LYS A 24 -11.37 -9.98 2.76
N ALA A 25 -12.01 -11.07 2.33
CA ALA A 25 -11.58 -12.44 2.64
C ALA A 25 -10.20 -12.75 2.02
N GLU A 26 -10.02 -12.43 0.73
CA GLU A 26 -8.73 -12.62 0.05
C GLU A 26 -7.63 -11.74 0.65
N THR A 27 -7.96 -10.49 1.03
CA THR A 27 -7.03 -9.59 1.71
C THR A 27 -6.59 -10.15 3.06
N VAL A 28 -7.51 -10.73 3.85
CA VAL A 28 -7.20 -11.39 5.12
C VAL A 28 -6.35 -12.64 4.90
N GLN A 29 -6.66 -13.46 3.90
CA GLN A 29 -5.86 -14.63 3.55
C GLN A 29 -4.44 -14.24 3.14
N PHE A 30 -4.29 -13.20 2.31
CA PHE A 30 -2.98 -12.69 1.92
C PHE A 30 -2.18 -12.22 3.15
N ARG A 31 -2.81 -11.46 4.06
CA ARG A 31 -2.18 -11.04 5.32
C ARG A 31 -1.66 -12.22 6.14
N GLN A 32 -2.47 -13.28 6.28
CA GLN A 32 -2.09 -14.50 7.01
C GLN A 32 -0.92 -15.24 6.35
N VAL A 33 -0.84 -15.23 5.02
CA VAL A 33 0.33 -15.77 4.29
C VAL A 33 1.57 -14.96 4.65
N VAL A 34 1.51 -13.63 4.54
CA VAL A 34 2.65 -12.75 4.88
C VAL A 34 3.10 -12.93 6.34
N GLU A 35 2.16 -13.09 7.26
CA GLU A 35 2.42 -13.34 8.69
C GLU A 35 3.15 -14.68 8.94
N ARG A 36 2.91 -15.69 8.11
CA ARG A 36 3.46 -17.05 8.28
C ARG A 36 4.71 -17.34 7.43
N THR A 37 4.86 -16.67 6.28
CA THR A 37 5.93 -16.94 5.31
C THR A 37 6.72 -15.67 5.02
N PRO A 38 7.64 -15.25 5.92
CA PRO A 38 8.36 -13.99 5.76
C PRO A 38 9.41 -14.01 4.64
N PHE A 39 9.85 -15.19 4.16
CA PHE A 39 10.97 -15.26 3.23
C PHE A 39 10.95 -16.42 2.22
N THR A 40 10.41 -17.60 2.56
CA THR A 40 10.48 -18.79 1.68
C THR A 40 9.14 -19.49 1.50
N SER A 41 8.94 -20.03 0.30
CA SER A 41 7.87 -20.96 -0.04
C SER A 41 8.49 -22.26 -0.54
N ASN A 42 7.86 -23.40 -0.25
CA ASN A 42 8.25 -24.69 -0.81
C ASN A 42 7.68 -24.93 -2.22
N THR A 43 6.82 -24.04 -2.72
CA THR A 43 6.16 -24.18 -4.03
C THR A 43 6.75 -23.30 -5.13
N GLY A 44 7.57 -22.30 -4.79
CA GLY A 44 8.13 -21.38 -5.76
C GLY A 44 9.16 -20.42 -5.19
N ILE A 45 9.89 -19.78 -6.10
CA ILE A 45 10.90 -18.77 -5.80
C ILE A 45 10.52 -17.43 -6.43
N GLY A 46 10.95 -16.34 -5.81
CA GLY A 46 10.75 -14.99 -6.33
C GLY A 46 11.99 -14.14 -6.10
N THR A 47 12.31 -13.27 -7.06
CA THR A 47 13.38 -12.27 -6.90
C THR A 47 12.91 -10.94 -7.45
N LYS A 48 13.16 -9.86 -6.71
CA LYS A 48 12.87 -8.50 -7.16
C LYS A 48 14.17 -7.82 -7.57
N ILE A 49 14.19 -7.29 -8.78
CA ILE A 49 15.23 -6.38 -9.27
C ILE A 49 14.64 -4.98 -9.22
N THR A 50 15.29 -4.07 -8.50
CA THR A 50 14.87 -2.66 -8.37
C THR A 50 15.98 -1.77 -8.91
N VAL A 51 15.59 -0.83 -9.76
CA VAL A 51 16.46 0.18 -10.37
C VAL A 51 16.24 1.49 -9.63
N GLU A 52 17.31 2.02 -9.06
CA GLU A 52 17.38 3.41 -8.65
C GLU A 52 17.97 4.22 -9.82
N PRO A 53 17.15 5.04 -10.51
CA PRO A 53 17.65 5.85 -11.61
C PRO A 53 18.58 6.93 -11.09
N ALA A 54 19.57 7.31 -11.92
CA ALA A 54 20.39 8.47 -11.64
C ALA A 54 19.52 9.75 -11.62
N PRO A 55 19.90 10.80 -10.87
CA PRO A 55 19.20 12.08 -10.92
C PRO A 55 19.14 12.61 -12.36
N GLY A 56 17.96 13.08 -12.77
CA GLY A 56 17.76 13.74 -14.05
C GLY A 56 18.46 15.10 -14.14
N PRO A 57 18.45 15.75 -15.31
CA PRO A 57 19.07 17.06 -15.51
C PRO A 57 18.57 18.16 -14.58
N ASP A 58 17.35 18.03 -14.04
CA ASP A 58 16.75 18.95 -13.07
C ASP A 58 17.08 18.60 -11.61
N GLY A 59 17.96 17.62 -11.38
CA GLY A 59 18.37 17.14 -10.06
C GLY A 59 17.32 16.26 -9.37
N LYS A 60 16.17 15.99 -9.99
CA LYS A 60 15.15 15.11 -9.42
C LYS A 60 15.47 13.66 -9.74
N LYS A 61 15.18 12.78 -8.78
CA LYS A 61 15.23 11.34 -8.98
C LYS A 61 13.86 10.85 -9.41
N ASP A 62 13.83 10.08 -10.49
CA ASP A 62 12.62 9.33 -10.85
C ASP A 62 12.31 8.28 -9.76
N PRO A 63 11.03 7.89 -9.61
CA PRO A 63 10.64 6.81 -8.71
C PRO A 63 11.40 5.52 -8.99
N PHE A 64 11.56 4.68 -7.97
CA PHE A 64 12.14 3.36 -8.15
C PHE A 64 11.24 2.50 -9.04
N HIS A 65 11.86 1.93 -10.07
CA HIS A 65 11.20 1.00 -10.99
C HIS A 65 11.81 -0.39 -10.85
N GLY A 66 11.06 -1.42 -11.22
CA GLY A 66 11.61 -2.76 -11.12
C GLY A 66 10.70 -3.88 -11.58
N VAL A 67 11.26 -5.08 -11.58
CA VAL A 67 10.57 -6.31 -11.98
C VAL A 67 10.70 -7.37 -10.88
N ILE A 68 9.65 -8.14 -10.69
CA ILE A 68 9.66 -9.36 -9.89
C ILE A 68 9.62 -10.55 -10.85
N VAL A 69 10.63 -11.41 -10.76
CA VAL A 69 10.70 -12.67 -11.50
C VAL A 69 10.21 -13.78 -10.58
N LEU A 70 9.25 -14.57 -11.06
CA LEU A 70 8.70 -15.72 -10.35
C LEU A 70 9.11 -17.02 -11.05
N GLY A 71 9.52 -18.01 -10.27
CA GLY A 71 9.82 -19.36 -10.72
C GLY A 71 9.12 -20.42 -9.87
N ASP A 72 8.99 -21.63 -10.40
CA ASP A 72 8.52 -22.79 -9.63
C ASP A 72 9.60 -23.31 -8.67
N GLY A 73 9.25 -24.29 -7.83
CA GLY A 73 10.19 -24.90 -6.88
C GLY A 73 11.39 -25.62 -7.51
N LYS A 74 11.46 -25.75 -8.85
CA LYS A 74 12.60 -26.28 -9.58
C LYS A 74 13.44 -25.18 -10.25
N GLY A 75 13.03 -23.92 -10.11
CA GLY A 75 13.70 -22.77 -10.73
C GLY A 75 13.27 -22.48 -12.16
N ASN A 76 12.23 -23.14 -12.70
CA ASN A 76 11.74 -22.80 -14.04
C ASN A 76 10.92 -21.49 -13.98
N PRO A 77 11.12 -20.55 -14.91
CA PRO A 77 10.40 -19.28 -14.91
C PRO A 77 8.90 -19.48 -15.12
N LYS A 78 8.08 -18.73 -14.37
CA LYS A 78 6.62 -18.76 -14.43
C LYS A 78 5.99 -17.39 -14.68
N GLY A 79 6.67 -16.31 -14.32
CA GLY A 79 6.16 -14.98 -14.64
C GLY A 79 7.09 -13.83 -14.34
N LEU A 80 6.76 -12.68 -14.91
CA LEU A 80 7.35 -11.38 -14.66
C LEU A 80 6.27 -10.39 -14.26
N LEU A 81 6.50 -9.64 -13.18
CA LEU A 81 5.57 -8.64 -12.67
C LEU A 81 6.27 -7.29 -12.58
N SER A 82 5.61 -6.20 -12.98
CA SER A 82 6.00 -4.86 -12.53
C SER A 82 6.02 -4.82 -11.00
N SER A 83 7.03 -4.18 -10.42
CA SER A 83 7.32 -4.32 -9.00
C SER A 83 6.70 -3.24 -8.12
N GLU A 84 6.27 -2.12 -8.69
CA GLU A 84 5.91 -0.90 -7.98
C GLU A 84 4.66 -1.10 -7.13
N GLU A 85 3.55 -1.54 -7.74
CA GLU A 85 2.29 -1.81 -7.04
C GLU A 85 2.42 -2.97 -6.05
N VAL A 86 3.14 -4.05 -6.42
CA VAL A 86 3.42 -5.16 -5.50
C VAL A 86 4.23 -4.68 -4.30
N THR A 87 5.22 -3.81 -4.51
CA THR A 87 6.05 -3.25 -3.44
C THR A 87 5.24 -2.34 -2.52
N GLY A 88 4.40 -1.46 -3.08
CA GLY A 88 3.48 -0.61 -2.32
C GLY A 88 2.54 -1.45 -1.45
N TYR A 89 1.84 -2.40 -2.08
CA TYR A 89 0.88 -3.27 -1.40
C TYR A 89 1.52 -4.12 -0.30
N ARG A 90 2.60 -4.86 -0.59
CA ARG A 90 3.23 -5.77 0.39
C ARG A 90 3.82 -5.02 1.58
N THR A 91 4.39 -3.83 1.34
CA THR A 91 4.96 -2.99 2.40
C THR A 91 3.85 -2.47 3.31
N SER A 92 2.75 -2.01 2.72
CA SER A 92 1.60 -1.57 3.50
C SER A 92 0.93 -2.72 4.25
N MET A 93 0.87 -3.92 3.65
CA MET A 93 0.32 -5.12 4.26
C MET A 93 1.11 -5.57 5.50
N ASN A 94 2.43 -5.42 5.53
CA ASN A 94 3.23 -5.76 6.71
C ASN A 94 2.79 -4.94 7.95
N VAL A 95 2.44 -3.67 7.77
CA VAL A 95 1.90 -2.83 8.85
C VAL A 95 0.51 -3.28 9.28
N MET A 96 -0.25 -3.92 8.38
CA MET A 96 -1.59 -4.42 8.68
C MET A 96 -1.59 -5.63 9.63
N ILE A 97 -0.46 -6.33 9.76
CA ILE A 97 -0.33 -7.47 10.69
C ILE A 97 -0.56 -7.00 12.14
N PRO A 98 0.29 -6.13 12.74
CA PRO A 98 0.07 -5.65 14.10
C PRO A 98 -1.16 -4.72 14.21
N PHE A 99 -1.54 -4.01 13.15
CA PHE A 99 -2.78 -3.22 13.12
C PHE A 99 -4.02 -4.08 13.37
N SER A 100 -4.06 -5.29 12.81
CA SER A 100 -5.17 -6.23 13.00
C SER A 100 -5.23 -6.82 14.41
N TRP A 101 -4.11 -6.81 15.15
CA TRP A 101 -4.07 -7.26 16.54
C TRP A 101 -4.55 -6.19 17.53
N ARG A 102 -4.71 -4.93 17.09
CA ARG A 102 -5.19 -3.86 17.97
C ARG A 102 -6.62 -4.11 18.41
N LYS A 103 -6.89 -4.00 19.71
CA LYS A 103 -8.25 -4.11 20.26
C LYS A 103 -9.16 -3.01 19.73
N HIS A 104 -8.65 -1.79 19.67
CA HIS A 104 -9.38 -0.61 19.21
C HIS A 104 -8.58 0.13 18.15
N VAL A 105 -9.27 0.57 17.11
CA VAL A 105 -8.78 1.51 16.10
C VAL A 105 -9.90 2.53 15.87
N GLY A 106 -9.55 3.80 15.79
CA GLY A 106 -10.53 4.88 15.66
C GLY A 106 -9.96 6.02 14.85
N ASP A 107 -8.94 6.68 15.39
CA ASP A 107 -8.24 7.78 14.72
C ASP A 107 -6.83 7.36 14.35
N ILE A 108 -6.45 7.58 13.09
CA ILE A 108 -5.17 7.14 12.53
C ILE A 108 -4.45 8.36 11.95
N ILE A 109 -3.16 8.48 12.23
CA ILE A 109 -2.28 9.49 11.62
C ILE A 109 -1.27 8.77 10.73
N ILE A 110 -1.18 9.21 9.47
CA ILE A 110 -0.21 8.71 8.48
C ILE A 110 0.75 9.85 8.13
N PHE A 111 2.04 9.65 8.39
CA PHE A 111 3.08 10.59 7.97
C PHE A 111 3.48 10.29 6.52
N GLY A 112 3.18 11.23 5.63
CA GLY A 112 3.36 11.14 4.19
C GLY A 112 2.04 11.07 3.43
N SER A 113 2.09 11.44 2.14
CA SER A 113 0.96 11.46 1.21
C SER A 113 1.24 10.71 -0.10
N GLY A 114 2.26 9.83 -0.11
CA GLY A 114 2.65 9.06 -1.29
C GLY A 114 1.88 7.76 -1.48
N MET A 115 2.36 6.92 -2.41
CA MET A 115 1.72 5.64 -2.77
C MET A 115 1.56 4.68 -1.59
N GLN A 116 2.51 4.66 -0.65
CA GLN A 116 2.39 3.84 0.57
C GLN A 116 1.25 4.33 1.47
N ALA A 117 1.08 5.64 1.64
CA ALA A 117 -0.02 6.22 2.41
C ALA A 117 -1.37 5.85 1.77
N LEU A 118 -1.45 5.89 0.43
CA LEU A 118 -2.62 5.45 -0.32
C LEU A 118 -2.94 3.96 -0.05
N TRP A 119 -1.96 3.06 -0.18
CA TRP A 119 -2.16 1.65 0.11
C TRP A 119 -2.49 1.35 1.57
N HIS A 120 -1.87 2.06 2.52
CA HIS A 120 -2.25 1.97 3.94
C HIS A 120 -3.72 2.30 4.13
N THR A 121 -4.19 3.44 3.60
CA THR A 121 -5.59 3.84 3.72
C THR A 121 -6.52 2.80 3.11
N ARG A 122 -6.24 2.31 1.89
CA ARG A 122 -7.05 1.28 1.24
C ARG A 122 -7.18 0.02 2.11
N LEU A 123 -6.07 -0.47 2.65
CA LEU A 123 -6.05 -1.67 3.49
C LEU A 123 -6.71 -1.46 4.86
N ILE A 124 -6.53 -0.30 5.48
CA ILE A 124 -7.20 0.09 6.72
C ILE A 124 -8.73 0.02 6.53
N LEU A 125 -9.23 0.65 5.47
CA LEU A 125 -10.67 0.68 5.17
C LEU A 125 -11.19 -0.72 4.81
N MET A 126 -10.45 -1.49 4.02
CA MET A 126 -10.79 -2.87 3.66
C MET A 126 -10.91 -3.79 4.89
N LEU A 127 -9.96 -3.71 5.81
CA LEU A 127 -9.87 -4.62 6.95
C LEU A 127 -10.79 -4.19 8.09
N ARG A 128 -10.81 -2.89 8.42
CA ARG A 128 -11.44 -2.35 9.64
C ARG A 128 -12.17 -1.03 9.44
N GLY A 129 -12.60 -0.69 8.22
CA GLY A 129 -13.27 0.57 7.92
C GLY A 129 -14.51 0.88 8.78
N ALA A 130 -15.19 -0.14 9.32
CA ALA A 130 -16.33 0.05 10.22
C ALA A 130 -15.96 0.64 11.60
N GLU A 131 -14.69 0.54 12.00
CA GLU A 131 -14.21 1.01 13.31
C GLU A 131 -13.47 2.36 13.19
N VAL A 132 -12.91 2.65 12.02
CA VAL A 132 -12.08 3.83 11.78
C VAL A 132 -12.96 5.05 11.54
N ARG A 133 -12.87 6.01 12.46
CA ARG A 133 -13.55 7.30 12.41
C ARG A 133 -12.84 8.28 11.49
N SER A 134 -11.51 8.28 11.53
CA SER A 134 -10.74 9.28 10.80
C SER A 134 -9.32 8.84 10.43
N ILE A 135 -8.83 9.36 9.31
CA ILE A 135 -7.43 9.23 8.87
C ILE A 135 -6.89 10.62 8.55
N THR A 136 -5.82 11.01 9.24
CA THR A 136 -5.14 12.30 9.05
C THR A 136 -3.78 12.09 8.38
N TYR A 137 -3.54 12.75 7.26
CA TYR A 137 -2.24 12.74 6.56
C TYR A 137 -1.39 13.93 7.00
N VAL A 138 -0.13 13.69 7.36
CA VAL A 138 0.85 14.73 7.68
C VAL A 138 1.88 14.78 6.58
N SER A 139 1.95 15.87 5.80
CA SER A 139 2.88 15.95 4.66
C SER A 139 3.22 17.40 4.31
N PRO A 140 4.43 17.68 3.77
CA PRO A 140 4.79 19.00 3.28
C PRO A 140 4.18 19.32 1.91
N VAL A 141 3.69 18.29 1.19
CA VAL A 141 3.22 18.40 -0.19
C VAL A 141 1.69 18.42 -0.24
N ARG A 142 1.11 19.62 -0.15
CA ARG A 142 -0.34 19.85 -0.07
C ARG A 142 -1.12 19.22 -1.23
N ASP A 143 -0.67 19.44 -2.47
CA ASP A 143 -1.40 18.99 -3.65
C ASP A 143 -1.44 17.46 -3.75
N GLN A 144 -0.33 16.81 -3.36
CA GLN A 144 -0.26 15.36 -3.28
C GLN A 144 -1.22 14.81 -2.22
N ALA A 145 -1.28 15.42 -1.04
CA ALA A 145 -2.22 15.02 0.01
C ALA A 145 -3.68 15.19 -0.41
N LYS A 146 -4.02 16.30 -1.09
CA LYS A 146 -5.36 16.53 -1.64
C LYS A 146 -5.73 15.48 -2.70
N GLN A 147 -4.81 15.15 -3.59
CA GLN A 147 -5.04 14.12 -4.62
C GLN A 147 -5.27 12.74 -3.99
N LEU A 148 -4.48 12.39 -2.96
CA LEU A 148 -4.68 11.16 -2.20
C LEU A 148 -6.08 11.14 -1.57
N ILE A 149 -6.46 12.21 -0.85
CA ILE A 149 -7.79 12.32 -0.21
C ILE A 149 -8.91 12.17 -1.23
N ALA A 150 -8.82 12.86 -2.38
CA ALA A 150 -9.81 12.75 -3.44
C ALA A 150 -9.94 11.31 -3.96
N THR A 151 -8.80 10.65 -4.19
CA THR A 151 -8.74 9.26 -4.66
C THR A 151 -9.41 8.30 -3.67
N VAL A 152 -9.01 8.33 -2.39
CA VAL A 152 -9.56 7.41 -1.38
C VAL A 152 -11.02 7.72 -1.05
N SER A 153 -11.45 8.98 -1.15
CA SER A 153 -12.85 9.36 -0.94
C SER A 153 -13.74 8.78 -2.04
N ALA A 154 -13.31 8.89 -3.30
CA ALA A 154 -14.01 8.30 -4.43
C ALA A 154 -14.08 6.77 -4.30
N GLU A 155 -12.96 6.11 -3.99
CA GLU A 155 -12.91 4.66 -3.78
C GLU A 155 -13.79 4.20 -2.62
N ASN A 156 -13.75 4.90 -1.48
CA ASN A 156 -14.54 4.56 -0.30
C ASN A 156 -16.04 4.65 -0.56
N SER A 157 -16.50 5.65 -1.31
CA SER A 157 -17.93 5.81 -1.63
C SER A 157 -18.54 4.62 -2.38
N VAL A 158 -17.72 3.91 -3.17
CA VAL A 158 -18.15 2.77 -3.97
C VAL A 158 -17.84 1.44 -3.28
N ARG A 159 -16.67 1.31 -2.66
CA ARG A 159 -16.12 0.02 -2.19
C ARG A 159 -16.45 -0.30 -0.75
N TRP A 160 -15.84 0.42 0.20
CA TRP A 160 -15.89 0.06 1.62
C TRP A 160 -17.05 0.73 2.35
N LYS A 161 -17.49 1.90 1.86
CA LYS A 161 -18.57 2.72 2.43
C LYS A 161 -18.38 2.96 3.93
N ALA A 162 -17.11 3.10 4.35
CA ALA A 162 -16.76 3.37 5.73
C ALA A 162 -17.16 4.79 6.10
N ASN A 163 -17.68 4.99 7.31
CA ASN A 163 -17.96 6.31 7.87
C ASN A 163 -16.67 6.96 8.42
N CYS A 164 -15.67 7.09 7.55
CA CYS A 164 -14.33 7.59 7.89
C CYS A 164 -14.12 8.97 7.26
N SER A 165 -13.68 9.96 8.05
CA SER A 165 -13.22 11.25 7.52
C SER A 165 -11.75 11.20 7.10
N PHE A 166 -11.37 12.03 6.13
CA PHE A 166 -9.99 12.17 5.67
C PHE A 166 -9.54 13.62 5.86
N GLU A 167 -8.44 13.81 6.57
CA GLU A 167 -7.92 15.13 6.95
C GLU A 167 -6.44 15.27 6.58
N PHE A 168 -5.95 16.52 6.50
CA PHE A 168 -4.55 16.81 6.17
C PHE A 168 -3.98 17.89 7.08
N ILE A 169 -2.73 17.68 7.51
CA ILE A 169 -1.92 18.65 8.24
C ILE A 169 -0.64 18.91 7.43
N ASP A 170 -0.41 20.17 7.12
CA ASP A 170 0.79 20.68 6.46
C ASP A 170 1.91 20.80 7.50
N ASN A 171 2.98 19.99 7.39
CA ASN A 171 4.06 20.05 8.37
C ASN A 171 5.10 21.15 8.10
N ASN A 172 4.89 21.97 7.06
CA ASN A 172 5.61 23.22 6.86
C ASN A 172 4.85 24.43 7.43
N SER A 173 3.62 24.26 7.92
CA SER A 173 2.85 25.38 8.44
C SER A 173 3.35 25.79 9.83
N PRO A 174 3.35 27.10 10.15
CA PRO A 174 3.78 27.59 11.47
C PRO A 174 2.97 27.01 12.64
N ASP A 175 1.73 26.58 12.38
CA ASP A 175 0.82 25.99 13.35
C ASP A 175 0.82 24.44 13.35
N PHE A 176 1.80 23.81 12.69
CA PHE A 176 1.92 22.35 12.58
C PHE A 176 1.86 21.66 13.95
N HIS A 177 2.71 22.07 14.89
CA HIS A 177 2.79 21.46 16.22
C HIS A 177 1.47 21.54 16.97
N GLN A 178 0.82 22.71 16.94
CA GLN A 178 -0.48 22.92 17.60
C GLN A 178 -1.57 22.02 16.99
N LYS A 179 -1.63 21.93 15.65
CA LYS A 179 -2.59 21.06 14.95
C LYS A 179 -2.34 19.58 15.25
N LEU A 180 -1.09 19.14 15.24
CA LEU A 180 -0.73 17.76 15.53
C LEU A 180 -1.04 17.39 16.98
N GLU A 181 -0.69 18.25 17.95
CA GLU A 181 -1.02 18.03 19.37
C GLU A 181 -2.53 17.93 19.59
N LEU A 182 -3.29 18.87 19.02
CA LEU A 182 -4.75 18.83 19.10
C LEU A 182 -5.29 17.52 18.54
N ARG A 183 -4.72 17.03 17.43
CA ARG A 183 -5.14 15.76 16.84
C ARG A 183 -4.81 14.58 17.73
N LEU A 184 -3.62 14.53 18.30
CA LEU A 184 -3.17 13.46 19.20
C LEU A 184 -4.00 13.39 20.49
N ARG A 185 -4.39 14.53 21.07
CA ARG A 185 -5.25 14.59 22.27
C ARG A 185 -6.64 14.02 22.04
N ASN A 186 -7.11 14.02 20.79
CA ASN A 186 -8.40 13.49 20.42
C ASN A 186 -8.37 11.97 20.13
N ILE A 187 -7.19 11.34 20.13
CA ILE A 187 -7.04 9.89 19.99
C ILE A 187 -7.24 9.23 21.36
N ASN A 188 -8.51 9.00 21.72
CA ASN A 188 -8.90 8.13 22.84
C ASN A 188 -9.40 6.78 22.31
#